data_AF-A0A3D4P0K1-F1
#
_entry.id   AF-A0A3D4P0K1-F1
#
_cell.length_a   1.000
_cell.length_b   1.000
_cell.length_c   1.000
_cell.angle_alpha   90.00
_cell.angle_beta   90.00
_cell.angle_gamma   90.00
#
_symmetry.space_group_name_H-M   'P 1'
#
loop_
_entity.id
_entity.type
_entity.pdbx_description
1 polymer ?
#
loop_
_entity_poly.entity_id
_entity_poly.type
_entity_poly.pdbx_seq_one_letter_code
_entity_poly.pdbx_strand_id
1 'polypeptide(L)'
;MGRNQGRIPWLAASAVVALLCFVALSAAATTARAQRKPPSPPTFDVALEEAWIPMADGVRLAADLWRPKGPGDRGRFPVLLEYLPYRKTEGRGGSYPLYAWFVRRGYVVARVDIRGTGNSEGTLIPYEYSEIEQRDGEQVIAWLACQPFSNGNVGMFGISWGGFN
;
A
#
# COMPACT_ATOMS: atom_id res chain seq x y z
N MET A 1 -37.47 33.06 75.57
CA MET A 1 -37.58 31.78 76.31
C MET A 1 -38.65 30.94 75.61
N GLY A 2 -38.27 29.84 74.95
CA GLY A 2 -39.22 28.86 74.42
C GLY A 2 -39.04 28.46 72.94
N ARG A 3 -38.86 27.14 72.77
CA ARG A 3 -39.01 26.28 71.57
C ARG A 3 -37.77 26.17 70.67
N ASN A 4 -36.99 25.08 70.69
CA ASN A 4 -37.25 23.65 70.52
C ASN A 4 -37.25 23.20 69.04
N GLN A 5 -36.42 22.18 68.79
CA GLN A 5 -36.43 21.19 67.71
C GLN A 5 -35.95 21.57 66.29
N GLY A 6 -34.98 20.78 65.82
CA GLY A 6 -34.58 20.73 64.41
C GLY A 6 -33.21 20.10 64.13
N ARG A 7 -32.91 18.92 64.68
CA ARG A 7 -31.84 18.06 64.11
C ARG A 7 -32.30 17.61 62.73
N ILE A 8 -31.59 18.00 61.67
CA ILE A 8 -31.72 17.39 60.35
C ILE A 8 -30.34 16.85 59.93
N PRO A 9 -30.19 15.53 59.74
CA PRO A 9 -28.93 14.88 59.36
C PRO A 9 -28.70 14.99 57.85
N TRP A 10 -27.61 15.63 57.42
CA TRP A 10 -27.13 15.57 56.03
C TRP A 10 -26.08 14.47 55.91
N LEU A 11 -26.52 13.22 56.02
CA LEU A 11 -25.75 12.05 55.60
C LEU A 11 -26.70 11.17 54.78
N ALA A 12 -26.64 11.30 53.45
CA ALA A 12 -26.93 10.27 52.44
C ALA A 12 -27.37 10.91 51.12
N ALA A 13 -26.46 11.55 50.38
CA ALA A 13 -26.74 11.89 48.98
C ALA A 13 -25.50 11.94 48.06
N SER A 14 -24.37 11.31 48.43
CA SER A 14 -23.15 11.40 47.61
C SER A 14 -22.56 10.05 47.18
N ALA A 15 -23.15 8.91 47.54
CA ALA A 15 -22.56 7.59 47.26
C ALA A 15 -23.20 6.84 46.07
N VAL A 16 -24.30 7.34 45.48
CA VAL A 16 -25.01 6.63 44.39
C VAL A 16 -24.62 7.11 42.98
N VAL A 17 -24.10 8.34 42.85
CA VAL A 17 -23.72 8.90 41.52
C VAL A 17 -22.33 8.42 41.06
N ALA A 18 -21.43 8.07 41.99
CA ALA A 18 -20.06 7.67 41.63
C ALA A 18 -19.93 6.21 41.13
N LEU A 19 -20.91 5.34 41.37
CA LEU A 19 -20.84 3.93 40.94
C LEU A 19 -21.38 3.69 39.53
N LEU A 20 -22.16 4.63 38.97
CA LEU A 20 -22.72 4.52 37.61
C LEU A 20 -21.74 4.98 36.52
N CYS A 21 -20.69 5.73 36.86
CA CYS A 21 -19.68 6.16 35.89
C CYS A 21 -18.57 5.13 35.64
N PHE A 22 -18.40 4.11 36.50
CA PHE A 22 -17.34 3.10 36.32
C PHE A 22 -17.80 1.83 35.60
N VAL A 23 -19.11 1.53 35.55
CA VAL A 23 -19.64 0.36 34.81
C VAL A 23 -19.96 0.71 33.35
N ALA A 24 -20.23 1.98 33.03
CA ALA A 24 -20.50 2.40 31.66
C ALA A 24 -19.24 2.49 30.77
N LEU A 25 -18.03 2.48 31.35
CA LEU A 25 -16.78 2.62 30.59
C LEU A 25 -16.10 1.27 30.25
N SER A 26 -16.61 0.13 30.72
CA SER A 26 -16.04 -1.19 30.40
C SER A 26 -16.80 -1.98 29.31
N ALA A 27 -18.02 -1.55 28.94
CA ALA A 27 -18.87 -2.30 28.01
C ALA A 27 -18.87 -1.76 26.55
N ALA A 28 -18.22 -0.63 26.27
CA ALA A 28 -18.20 -0.04 24.92
C ALA A 28 -16.91 -0.30 24.12
N ALA A 29 -15.99 -1.11 24.65
CA ALA A 29 -14.76 -1.52 23.97
C ALA A 29 -14.83 -2.96 23.42
N THR A 30 -16.04 -3.47 23.15
CA THR A 30 -16.20 -4.67 22.31
C THR A 30 -15.93 -4.27 20.86
N THR A 31 -14.63 -4.24 20.55
CA THR A 31 -14.03 -4.50 19.24
C THR A 31 -15.04 -4.79 18.11
N ALA A 32 -15.55 -3.73 17.49
CA ALA A 32 -16.02 -3.81 16.11
C ALA A 32 -14.78 -4.06 15.24
N ARG A 33 -14.31 -5.31 15.20
CA ARG A 33 -13.39 -5.77 14.17
C ARG A 33 -14.17 -5.61 12.87
N ALA A 34 -13.93 -4.51 12.16
CA ALA A 34 -14.52 -4.27 10.85
C ALA A 34 -14.40 -5.57 10.05
N GLN A 35 -15.53 -6.18 9.68
CA GLN A 35 -15.52 -7.38 8.85
C GLN A 35 -14.77 -7.02 7.56
N ARG A 36 -13.55 -7.51 7.42
CA ARG A 36 -12.75 -7.28 6.23
C ARG A 36 -13.50 -7.94 5.07
N LYS A 37 -13.90 -7.13 4.09
CA LYS A 37 -14.44 -7.65 2.83
C LYS A 37 -13.45 -8.68 2.27
N PRO A 38 -13.90 -9.88 1.86
CA PRO A 38 -13.00 -10.86 1.28
C PRO A 38 -12.34 -10.30 0.01
N PRO A 39 -11.10 -10.71 -0.32
CA PRO A 39 -10.45 -10.31 -1.57
C PRO A 39 -11.28 -10.71 -2.79
N SER A 40 -11.09 -10.00 -3.90
CA SER A 40 -11.71 -10.39 -5.17
C SER A 40 -11.27 -11.81 -5.61
N PRO A 41 -12.09 -12.52 -6.39
CA PRO A 41 -11.71 -13.81 -6.96
C PRO A 41 -10.49 -13.70 -7.88
N PRO A 42 -9.61 -14.72 -7.94
CA PRO A 42 -8.51 -14.78 -8.90
C PRO A 42 -9.04 -15.26 -10.27
N THR A 43 -9.35 -14.33 -11.18
CA THR A 43 -9.98 -14.62 -12.49
C THR A 43 -9.02 -14.62 -13.67
N PHE A 44 -7.81 -14.09 -13.52
CA PHE A 44 -6.84 -13.96 -14.61
C PHE A 44 -5.65 -14.92 -14.43
N ASP A 45 -5.01 -15.28 -15.53
CA ASP A 45 -3.66 -15.84 -15.55
C ASP A 45 -2.61 -14.73 -15.46
N VAL A 46 -1.35 -15.12 -15.26
CA VAL A 46 -0.21 -14.22 -15.14
C VAL A 46 0.64 -14.31 -16.41
N ALA A 47 0.88 -13.18 -17.06
CA ALA A 47 1.90 -13.01 -18.08
C ALA A 47 3.03 -12.13 -17.56
N LEU A 48 4.25 -12.35 -18.03
CA LEU A 48 5.41 -11.50 -17.76
C LEU A 48 5.93 -10.93 -19.09
N GLU A 49 6.15 -9.63 -19.11
CA GLU A 49 6.77 -8.90 -20.21
C GLU A 49 7.91 -8.04 -19.65
N GLU A 50 9.08 -8.07 -20.29
CA GLU A 50 10.15 -7.13 -19.98
C GLU A 50 9.96 -5.85 -20.79
N ALA A 51 10.16 -4.69 -20.15
CA ALA A 51 10.04 -3.40 -20.79
C ALA A 51 11.21 -2.49 -20.43
N TRP A 52 11.45 -1.51 -21.30
CA TRP A 52 12.37 -0.40 -21.07
C TRP A 52 11.58 0.88 -20.91
N ILE A 53 11.80 1.58 -19.80
CA ILE A 53 11.17 2.86 -19.51
C ILE A 53 12.17 3.96 -19.85
N PRO A 54 11.98 4.73 -20.94
CA PRO A 54 12.86 5.82 -21.30
C PRO A 54 12.68 7.01 -20.34
N MET A 55 13.77 7.49 -19.77
CA MET A 55 13.81 8.69 -18.93
C MET A 55 14.09 9.92 -19.79
N ALA A 56 13.76 11.10 -19.27
CA ALA A 56 13.94 12.38 -19.98
C ALA A 56 15.42 12.66 -20.36
N ASP A 57 16.38 12.13 -19.60
CA ASP A 57 17.81 12.28 -19.86
C ASP A 57 18.40 11.20 -20.78
N GLY A 58 17.54 10.35 -21.35
CA GLY A 58 17.92 9.33 -22.33
C GLY A 58 18.33 7.98 -21.74
N VAL A 59 18.49 7.88 -20.42
CA VAL A 59 18.70 6.59 -19.74
C VAL A 59 17.42 5.76 -19.79
N ARG A 60 17.56 4.44 -19.88
CA ARG A 60 16.43 3.51 -19.82
C ARG A 60 16.46 2.67 -18.55
N LEU A 61 15.34 2.67 -17.81
CA LEU A 61 15.15 1.79 -16.67
C LEU A 61 14.53 0.47 -17.10
N ALA A 62 15.03 -0.64 -16.58
CA ALA A 62 14.54 -1.97 -16.85
C ALA A 62 13.34 -2.29 -15.95
N ALA A 63 12.27 -2.79 -16.57
CA ALA A 63 11.04 -3.15 -15.88
C ALA A 63 10.58 -4.58 -16.21
N ASP A 64 10.02 -5.26 -15.22
CA ASP A 64 9.18 -6.43 -15.38
C ASP A 64 7.72 -6.00 -15.22
N LEU A 65 6.90 -6.27 -16.24
CA LEU A 65 5.47 -6.02 -16.25
C LEU A 65 4.74 -7.36 -16.12
N TRP A 66 4.24 -7.63 -14.91
CA TRP A 66 3.38 -8.78 -14.63
C TRP A 66 1.93 -8.39 -14.90
N ARG A 67 1.29 -9.04 -15.86
CA ARG A 67 0.03 -8.57 -16.44
C ARG A 67 -1.06 -9.65 -16.39
N PRO A 68 -2.32 -9.26 -16.14
CA PRO A 68 -3.45 -10.16 -16.25
C PRO A 68 -3.57 -10.67 -17.68
N LYS A 69 -3.84 -11.97 -17.86
CA LYS A 69 -4.16 -12.59 -19.15
C LYS A 69 -5.43 -13.42 -19.02
N GLY A 70 -6.37 -13.34 -19.96
CA GLY A 70 -7.60 -14.13 -19.89
C GLY A 70 -8.67 -13.76 -20.93
N PRO A 71 -9.85 -14.39 -20.89
CA PRO A 71 -10.91 -14.13 -21.87
C PRO A 71 -11.37 -12.66 -21.82
N GLY A 72 -11.31 -11.95 -22.96
CA GLY A 72 -11.76 -10.56 -23.06
C GLY A 72 -10.71 -9.50 -22.72
N ASP A 73 -9.41 -9.83 -22.83
CA ASP A 73 -8.25 -8.98 -22.45
C ASP A 73 -8.09 -7.69 -23.29
N ARG A 74 -9.03 -6.77 -23.09
CA ARG A 74 -8.98 -5.34 -23.46
C ARG A 74 -9.06 -4.46 -22.21
N GLY A 75 -8.91 -5.08 -21.04
CA GLY A 75 -9.04 -4.40 -19.75
C GLY A 75 -7.90 -3.41 -19.54
N ARG A 76 -8.25 -2.20 -19.12
CA ARG A 76 -7.30 -1.26 -18.53
C ARG A 76 -7.30 -1.51 -17.02
N PHE A 77 -6.16 -1.83 -16.46
CA PHE A 77 -6.00 -2.22 -15.06
C PHE A 77 -5.26 -1.14 -14.26
N PRO A 78 -5.51 -1.02 -12.95
CA PRO A 78 -4.62 -0.27 -12.07
C PRO A 78 -3.24 -0.93 -12.03
N VAL A 79 -2.19 -0.12 -11.87
CA VAL A 79 -0.80 -0.58 -11.79
C VAL A 79 -0.30 -0.46 -10.36
N LEU A 80 0.35 -1.51 -9.87
CA LEU A 80 1.11 -1.52 -8.62
C LEU A 80 2.61 -1.48 -8.95
N LEU A 81 3.29 -0.45 -8.51
CA LEU A 81 4.72 -0.24 -8.73
C LEU A 81 5.52 -0.68 -7.49
N GLU A 82 6.49 -1.56 -7.71
CA GLU A 82 7.57 -1.83 -6.75
C GLU A 82 8.90 -1.36 -7.36
N TYR A 83 9.49 -0.33 -6.77
CA TYR A 83 10.64 0.43 -7.31
C TYR A 83 11.78 0.45 -6.29
N LEU A 84 12.90 -0.25 -6.57
CA LEU A 84 14.02 -0.43 -5.64
C LEU A 84 15.25 -1.10 -6.33
N PRO A 85 16.44 -1.15 -5.69
CA PRO A 85 17.70 -1.54 -6.35
C PRO A 85 18.03 -3.05 -6.35
N TYR A 86 17.07 -3.92 -6.03
CA TYR A 86 17.32 -5.35 -5.75
C TYR A 86 17.03 -6.25 -6.96
N ARG A 87 17.66 -5.93 -8.10
CA ARG A 87 17.75 -6.74 -9.33
C ARG A 87 16.51 -7.60 -9.63
N LYS A 88 15.56 -7.07 -10.38
CA LYS A 88 14.26 -7.68 -10.68
C LYS A 88 14.35 -9.12 -11.18
N THR A 89 15.36 -9.44 -11.98
CA THR A 89 15.50 -10.73 -12.68
C THR A 89 15.81 -11.87 -11.71
N GLU A 90 16.72 -11.66 -10.77
CA GLU A 90 17.04 -12.65 -9.74
C GLU A 90 15.96 -12.72 -8.65
N GLY A 91 15.27 -11.60 -8.39
CA GLY A 91 14.18 -11.52 -7.42
C GLY A 91 12.88 -12.23 -7.83
N ARG A 92 12.70 -12.59 -9.11
CA ARG A 92 11.42 -13.10 -9.65
C ARG A 92 10.82 -14.24 -8.84
N GLY A 93 11.63 -15.26 -8.52
CA GLY A 93 11.14 -16.44 -7.80
C GLY A 93 10.58 -16.11 -6.42
N GLY A 94 11.23 -15.20 -5.70
CA GLY A 94 10.80 -14.76 -4.37
C GLY A 94 9.56 -13.86 -4.42
N SER A 95 9.47 -12.97 -5.42
CA SER A 95 8.35 -12.04 -5.55
C SER A 95 7.10 -12.66 -6.20
N TYR A 96 7.25 -13.73 -6.98
CA TYR A 96 6.17 -14.31 -7.78
C TYR A 96 4.89 -14.62 -7.00
N PRO A 97 4.92 -15.23 -5.79
CA PRO A 97 3.68 -15.52 -5.05
C PRO A 97 2.84 -14.26 -4.76
N LEU A 98 3.50 -13.15 -4.40
CA LEU A 98 2.82 -11.89 -4.12
C LEU A 98 2.32 -11.23 -5.41
N TYR A 99 3.15 -11.17 -6.44
CA TYR A 99 2.78 -10.54 -7.71
C TYR A 99 1.63 -11.29 -8.38
N ALA A 100 1.71 -12.62 -8.45
CA ALA A 100 0.64 -13.44 -8.97
C ALA A 100 -0.67 -13.25 -8.18
N TRP A 101 -0.60 -13.02 -6.88
CA TRP A 101 -1.80 -12.75 -6.08
C TRP A 101 -2.55 -11.49 -6.54
N PHE A 102 -1.83 -10.40 -6.84
CA PHE A 102 -2.41 -9.17 -7.37
C PHE A 102 -2.86 -9.33 -8.82
N VAL A 103 -2.00 -9.92 -9.66
CA VAL A 103 -2.25 -10.02 -11.11
C VAL A 103 -3.48 -10.86 -11.41
N ARG A 104 -3.64 -11.99 -10.72
CA ARG A 104 -4.83 -12.84 -10.84
C ARG A 104 -6.13 -12.11 -10.49
N ARG A 105 -6.06 -10.96 -9.79
CA ARG A 105 -7.19 -10.14 -9.34
C ARG A 105 -7.37 -8.84 -10.13
N GLY A 106 -6.71 -8.71 -11.28
CA GLY A 106 -6.91 -7.58 -12.18
C GLY A 106 -6.06 -6.36 -11.85
N TYR A 107 -4.82 -6.58 -11.40
CA TYR A 107 -3.80 -5.55 -11.27
C TYR A 107 -2.65 -5.84 -12.23
N VAL A 108 -2.01 -4.82 -12.77
CA VAL A 108 -0.66 -4.96 -13.31
C VAL A 108 0.32 -4.73 -12.18
N VAL A 109 1.38 -5.54 -12.09
CA VAL A 109 2.50 -5.28 -11.18
C VAL A 109 3.72 -4.90 -12.03
N ALA A 110 4.23 -3.70 -11.82
CA ALA A 110 5.45 -3.22 -12.43
C ALA A 110 6.58 -3.30 -11.40
N ARG A 111 7.63 -4.06 -11.71
CA ARG A 111 8.85 -4.14 -10.92
C ARG A 111 9.97 -3.44 -11.68
N VAL A 112 10.51 -2.37 -11.13
CA VAL A 112 11.51 -1.53 -11.81
C VAL A 112 12.81 -1.54 -11.02
N ASP A 113 13.92 -1.85 -11.71
CA ASP A 113 15.26 -1.63 -11.17
C ASP A 113 15.57 -0.13 -11.24
N ILE A 114 15.96 0.50 -10.13
CA ILE A 114 16.32 1.91 -10.15
C ILE A 114 17.59 2.15 -10.97
N ARG A 115 17.82 3.41 -11.36
CA ARG A 115 18.98 3.83 -12.17
C ARG A 115 20.30 3.22 -11.68
N GLY A 116 21.08 2.69 -12.61
CA GLY A 116 22.40 2.11 -12.34
C GLY A 116 22.39 0.80 -11.54
N THR A 117 21.23 0.16 -11.39
CA THR A 117 21.08 -1.10 -10.66
C THR A 117 20.42 -2.17 -11.52
N GLY A 118 20.65 -3.44 -11.15
CA GLY A 118 20.07 -4.57 -11.88
C GLY A 118 20.38 -4.51 -13.38
N ASN A 119 19.32 -4.44 -14.18
CA ASN A 119 19.43 -4.32 -15.63
C ASN A 119 19.23 -2.89 -16.15
N SER A 120 18.96 -1.91 -15.28
CA SER A 120 18.78 -0.51 -15.68
C SER A 120 20.11 0.12 -16.11
N GLU A 121 20.00 1.03 -17.08
CA GLU A 121 21.13 1.84 -17.53
C GLU A 121 21.48 2.94 -16.50
N GLY A 122 22.52 3.72 -16.80
CA GLY A 122 22.99 4.82 -15.97
C GLY A 122 24.04 4.40 -14.95
N THR A 123 24.37 5.33 -14.05
CA THR A 123 25.38 5.13 -13.01
C THR A 123 24.71 4.92 -11.67
N LEU A 124 25.26 3.99 -10.88
CA LEU A 124 24.84 3.76 -9.50
C LEU A 124 25.00 5.04 -8.68
N ILE A 125 23.94 5.46 -8.01
CA ILE A 125 23.99 6.59 -7.08
C ILE A 125 24.62 6.11 -5.77
N PRO A 126 25.65 6.79 -5.23
CA PRO A 126 26.43 6.28 -4.10
C PRO A 126 25.74 6.42 -2.74
N TYR A 127 24.49 6.87 -2.71
CA TYR A 127 23.69 7.04 -1.50
C TYR A 127 22.22 6.71 -1.77
N GLU A 128 21.49 6.36 -0.71
CA GLU A 128 20.11 5.91 -0.76
C GLU A 128 19.13 7.10 -0.87
N TYR A 129 17.98 6.90 -1.52
CA TYR A 129 16.86 7.84 -1.56
C TYR A 129 17.25 9.22 -2.12
N SER A 130 18.10 9.19 -3.13
CA SER A 130 18.58 10.41 -3.78
C SER A 130 17.45 11.18 -4.46
N GLU A 131 17.62 12.48 -4.63
CA GLU A 131 16.64 13.30 -5.36
C GLU A 131 16.44 12.81 -6.80
N ILE A 132 17.51 12.33 -7.46
CA ILE A 132 17.40 11.77 -8.80
C ILE A 132 16.59 10.46 -8.82
N GLU A 133 16.74 9.61 -7.81
CA GLU A 133 15.92 8.40 -7.66
C GLU A 133 14.43 8.73 -7.55
N GLN A 134 14.08 9.76 -6.77
CA GLN A 134 12.70 10.22 -6.61
C GLN A 134 12.13 10.80 -7.90
N ARG A 135 12.90 11.65 -8.60
CA ARG A 135 12.52 12.22 -9.90
C ARG A 135 12.37 11.17 -11.00
N ASP A 136 13.21 10.14 -10.99
CA ASP A 136 13.04 8.98 -11.88
C ASP A 136 11.75 8.22 -11.52
N GLY A 137 11.46 8.04 -10.22
CA GLY A 137 10.22 7.44 -9.73
C GLY A 137 8.97 8.16 -10.25
N GLU A 138 8.93 9.49 -10.20
CA GLU A 138 7.83 10.30 -10.75
C GLU A 138 7.63 10.06 -12.26
N GLN A 139 8.72 9.99 -13.02
CA GLN A 139 8.67 9.69 -14.46
C GLN A 139 8.20 8.26 -14.75
N VAL A 140 8.64 7.29 -13.94
CA VAL A 140 8.18 5.90 -14.02
C VAL A 140 6.67 5.81 -13.79
N ILE A 141 6.15 6.50 -12.77
CA ILE A 141 4.71 6.57 -12.49
C ILE A 141 3.95 7.16 -13.67
N ALA A 142 4.41 8.30 -14.20
CA ALA A 142 3.79 8.95 -15.35
C ALA A 142 3.80 8.05 -16.60
N TRP A 143 4.90 7.34 -16.85
CA TRP A 143 5.02 6.41 -17.96
C TRP A 143 4.05 5.23 -17.80
N LEU A 144 3.96 4.63 -16.61
CA LEU A 144 3.05 3.51 -16.31
C LEU A 144 1.58 3.92 -16.43
N ALA A 145 1.22 5.12 -16.00
CA ALA A 145 -0.14 5.64 -16.10
C ALA A 145 -0.62 5.77 -17.56
N CYS A 146 0.29 6.05 -18.49
CA CYS A 146 -0.02 6.28 -19.90
C CYS A 146 -0.04 5.00 -20.77
N GLN A 147 0.29 3.83 -20.21
CA GLN A 147 0.35 2.61 -21.01
C GLN A 147 -1.03 2.15 -21.50
N PRO A 148 -1.13 1.48 -22.68
CA PRO A 148 -2.42 0.99 -23.20
C PRO A 148 -3.17 0.04 -22.26
N PHE A 149 -2.43 -0.68 -21.42
CA PHE A 149 -2.98 -1.60 -20.41
C PHE A 149 -3.38 -0.93 -19.10
N SER A 150 -2.98 0.33 -18.89
CA SER A 150 -3.22 1.05 -17.65
C SER A 150 -4.54 1.81 -17.72
N ASN A 151 -5.25 1.87 -16.59
CA ASN A 151 -6.41 2.74 -16.41
C ASN A 151 -6.04 4.13 -15.87
N GLY A 152 -4.75 4.46 -15.82
CA GLY A 152 -4.23 5.74 -15.33
C GLY A 152 -3.97 5.77 -13.82
N ASN A 153 -4.48 4.80 -13.05
CA ASN A 153 -4.20 4.72 -11.62
C ASN A 153 -2.93 3.90 -11.35
N VAL A 154 -1.97 4.51 -10.68
CA VAL A 154 -0.73 3.86 -10.23
C VAL A 154 -0.63 4.01 -8.71
N GLY A 155 -0.43 2.89 -8.02
CA GLY A 155 -0.11 2.86 -6.60
C GLY A 155 1.26 2.24 -6.38
N MET A 156 1.98 2.69 -5.37
CA MET A 156 3.28 2.12 -4.99
C MET A 156 3.13 1.20 -3.77
N PHE A 157 3.96 0.16 -3.72
CA PHE A 157 4.10 -0.71 -2.57
C PHE A 157 5.54 -1.19 -2.46
N GLY A 158 5.90 -1.66 -1.26
CA GLY A 158 7.22 -2.21 -1.01
C GLY A 158 7.49 -2.32 0.48
N ILE A 159 8.59 -2.97 0.81
CA ILE A 159 9.19 -2.96 2.15
C ILE A 159 10.64 -2.51 2.04
N SER A 160 11.22 -2.09 3.17
CA SER A 160 12.60 -1.58 3.20
C SER A 160 12.76 -0.45 2.18
N TRP A 161 13.75 -0.51 1.29
CA TRP A 161 13.99 0.53 0.29
C TRP A 161 12.77 0.90 -0.56
N GLY A 162 12.01 -0.09 -1.03
CA GLY A 162 10.80 0.15 -1.81
C GLY A 162 9.64 0.74 -1.00
N GLY A 163 9.74 0.75 0.33
CA GLY A 163 8.75 1.39 1.21
C GLY A 163 9.08 2.83 1.60
N PHE A 164 10.33 3.28 1.38
CA PHE A 164 10.75 4.67 1.62
C PHE A 164 10.56 5.58 0.39
N ASN A 165 10.47 4.98 -0.80
CA ASN A 165 10.07 5.66 -2.03
C ASN A 165 8.58 6.02 -1.99
#